data_AF-A0A349QN49-F1
#
_entry.id   AF-A0A349QN49-F1
#
_cell.length_a   1.000
_cell.length_b   1.000
_cell.length_c   1.000
_cell.angle_alpha   90.00
_cell.angle_beta   90.00
_cell.angle_gamma   90.00
#
_symmetry.space_group_name_H-M   'P 1'
#
loop_
_entity.id
_entity.type
_entity.pdbx_description
1 polymer ?
#
loop_
_entity_poly.entity_id
_entity_poly.type
_entity_poly.pdbx_seq_one_letter_code
_entity_poly.pdbx_strand_id
1 'polypeptide(L)'
;MENDYEKKISRLENEIFDLQVELKKEQEAFNEIMRIVSRFGDIMQSVISQNETFKVRFDNLPYELTDAIQRKLYWLPEIMTVEQTIEEIVTNHKSICRFGDGEIGIIYDQQRWKFQRCDMGLAERLKEVITSNEADIMIGIIDFYGDLSHRSPEDRDPIRSYITPEIRMQHYELLQKGRTYANARISRNWTMQMVLNQKRIWENRECVFIEGKQTRMGVGNDLFDNAASVERILCPAENAYDRYDDIYNEAIKQPKEKLILIALGPTASVLAYDLAKAGYQAIDLGHADLSYEWLIRNHGKKTEVKNKYNNEYPDGDKVEDIVDHQYQSQIIADFSII
;
A
#
# COMPACT_ATOMS: atom_id res chain seq x y z
N MET A 1 -43.56 -40.52 -64.16
CA MET A 1 -42.58 -40.77 -63.07
C MET A 1 -41.86 -39.49 -62.67
N GLU A 2 -41.40 -38.67 -63.62
CA GLU A 2 -40.72 -37.38 -63.38
C GLU A 2 -41.51 -36.39 -62.49
N ASN A 3 -42.82 -36.24 -62.74
CA ASN A 3 -43.74 -35.33 -62.02
C ASN A 3 -43.99 -35.72 -60.53
N ASP A 4 -43.71 -36.97 -60.13
CA ASP A 4 -43.90 -37.42 -58.74
C ASP A 4 -42.65 -37.13 -57.88
N TYR A 5 -41.46 -37.19 -58.49
CA TYR A 5 -40.20 -36.83 -57.84
C TYR A 5 -40.10 -35.32 -57.61
N GLU A 6 -40.49 -34.49 -58.57
CA GLU A 6 -40.49 -33.03 -58.40
C GLU A 6 -41.42 -32.56 -57.28
N LYS A 7 -42.61 -33.16 -57.15
CA LYS A 7 -43.53 -32.87 -56.04
C LYS A 7 -42.94 -33.28 -54.69
N LYS A 8 -42.23 -34.41 -54.64
CA LYS A 8 -41.57 -34.88 -53.41
C LYS A 8 -40.39 -34.01 -53.01
N ILE A 9 -39.60 -33.54 -53.98
CA ILE A 9 -38.50 -32.60 -53.77
C ILE A 9 -39.07 -31.27 -53.26
N SER A 10 -40.06 -30.70 -53.94
CA SER A 10 -40.69 -29.43 -53.52
C SER A 10 -41.30 -29.51 -52.11
N ARG A 11 -41.89 -30.67 -51.75
CA ARG A 11 -42.38 -30.90 -50.38
C ARG A 11 -41.24 -30.92 -49.36
N LEU A 12 -40.15 -31.63 -49.64
CA LEU A 12 -38.99 -31.69 -48.74
C LEU A 12 -38.30 -30.32 -48.61
N GLU A 13 -38.24 -29.53 -49.69
CA GLU A 13 -37.73 -28.16 -49.65
C GLU A 13 -38.57 -27.26 -48.72
N ASN A 14 -39.89 -27.39 -48.76
CA ASN A 14 -40.79 -26.68 -47.83
C ASN A 14 -40.61 -27.17 -46.37
N GLU A 15 -40.51 -28.48 -46.14
CA GLU A 15 -40.25 -29.03 -44.80
C GLU A 15 -38.89 -28.56 -44.24
N ILE A 16 -37.85 -28.50 -45.08
CA ILE A 16 -36.53 -27.96 -44.70
C ILE A 16 -36.65 -26.47 -44.37
N PHE A 17 -37.37 -25.69 -45.18
CA PHE A 17 -37.57 -24.26 -44.95
C PHE A 17 -38.30 -24.02 -43.62
N ASP A 18 -39.38 -24.76 -43.35
CA ASP A 18 -40.15 -24.65 -42.11
C ASP A 18 -39.28 -25.01 -40.88
N LEU A 19 -38.51 -26.10 -40.96
CA LEU A 19 -37.56 -26.48 -39.90
C LEU A 19 -36.46 -25.43 -39.67
N GLN A 20 -35.97 -24.78 -40.72
CA GLN A 20 -34.99 -23.68 -40.59
C GLN A 20 -35.62 -22.46 -39.89
N VAL A 21 -36.87 -22.14 -40.18
CA VAL A 21 -37.61 -21.05 -39.52
C VAL A 21 -37.84 -21.38 -38.04
N GLU A 22 -38.24 -22.62 -37.72
CA GLU A 22 -38.41 -23.07 -36.33
C GLU A 22 -37.10 -23.06 -35.56
N LEU A 23 -36.02 -23.60 -36.13
CA LEU A 23 -34.69 -23.59 -35.52
C LEU A 23 -34.22 -22.16 -35.23
N LYS A 24 -34.47 -21.22 -36.15
CA LYS A 24 -34.12 -19.81 -35.94
C LYS A 24 -34.91 -19.20 -34.77
N LYS A 25 -36.21 -19.50 -34.66
CA LYS A 25 -37.04 -19.05 -33.52
C LYS A 25 -36.54 -19.64 -32.20
N GLU A 26 -36.17 -20.92 -32.18
CA GLU A 26 -35.58 -21.55 -30.99
C GLU A 26 -34.25 -20.91 -30.60
N GLN A 27 -33.38 -20.62 -31.58
CA GLN A 27 -32.12 -19.92 -31.33
C GLN A 27 -32.32 -18.50 -30.79
N GLU A 28 -33.30 -17.76 -31.32
CA GLU A 28 -33.67 -16.43 -30.82
C GLU A 28 -34.18 -16.51 -29.37
N ALA A 29 -35.07 -17.46 -29.07
CA ALA A 29 -35.58 -17.69 -27.71
C ALA A 29 -34.45 -18.10 -26.73
N PHE A 30 -33.55 -18.99 -27.15
CA PHE A 30 -32.39 -19.39 -26.36
C PHE A 30 -31.48 -18.19 -26.05
N ASN A 31 -31.20 -17.35 -27.05
CA ASN A 31 -30.39 -16.13 -26.86
C ASN A 31 -31.05 -15.15 -25.88
N GLU A 32 -32.38 -15.02 -25.92
CA GLU A 32 -33.13 -14.19 -24.97
C GLU A 32 -33.03 -14.74 -23.53
N ILE A 33 -33.18 -16.05 -23.35
CA ILE A 33 -32.99 -16.72 -22.06
C ILE A 33 -31.57 -16.48 -21.53
N MET A 34 -30.54 -16.65 -22.36
CA MET A 34 -29.14 -16.40 -21.95
C MET A 34 -28.92 -14.96 -21.50
N ARG A 35 -29.59 -13.99 -22.14
CA ARG A 35 -29.52 -12.57 -21.76
C ARG A 35 -30.17 -12.31 -20.41
N ILE A 36 -31.29 -12.98 -20.12
CA ILE A 36 -31.97 -12.90 -18.81
C ILE A 36 -31.08 -13.52 -17.72
N VAL A 37 -30.51 -14.70 -17.97
CA VAL A 37 -29.61 -15.38 -17.03
C VAL A 37 -28.39 -14.51 -16.71
N SER A 38 -27.77 -13.89 -17.73
CA SER A 38 -26.66 -12.95 -17.51
C SER A 38 -27.06 -11.79 -16.61
N ARG A 39 -28.20 -11.13 -16.90
CA ARG A 39 -28.71 -10.02 -16.08
C ARG A 39 -29.02 -10.44 -14.65
N PHE A 40 -29.58 -11.63 -14.46
CA PHE A 40 -29.83 -12.17 -13.12
C PHE A 40 -28.52 -12.40 -12.38
N GLY A 41 -27.49 -12.90 -13.07
CA GLY A 41 -26.12 -12.99 -12.54
C GLY A 41 -25.59 -11.64 -12.05
N ASP A 42 -25.73 -10.58 -12.86
CA ASP A 42 -25.29 -9.22 -12.49
C ASP A 42 -26.03 -8.69 -11.26
N ILE A 43 -27.35 -8.91 -11.17
CA ILE A 43 -28.17 -8.51 -10.01
C ILE A 43 -27.72 -9.27 -8.76
N MET A 44 -27.51 -10.59 -8.86
CA MET A 44 -27.05 -11.41 -7.74
C MET A 44 -25.69 -10.93 -7.22
N GLN A 45 -24.75 -10.63 -8.11
CA GLN A 45 -23.45 -10.06 -7.74
C GLN A 45 -23.60 -8.70 -7.04
N SER A 46 -24.47 -7.84 -7.54
CA SER A 46 -24.76 -6.56 -6.89
C SER A 46 -25.33 -6.73 -5.48
N VAL A 47 -26.24 -7.68 -5.27
CA VAL A 47 -26.83 -7.94 -3.94
C VAL A 47 -25.78 -8.47 -2.96
N ILE A 48 -24.91 -9.39 -3.42
CA ILE A 48 -23.81 -9.93 -2.61
C ILE A 48 -22.87 -8.81 -2.17
N SER A 49 -22.42 -7.97 -3.12
CA SER A 49 -21.51 -6.84 -2.83
C SER A 49 -22.12 -5.82 -1.87
N GLN A 50 -23.42 -5.51 -2.01
CA GLN A 50 -24.11 -4.64 -1.06
C GLN A 50 -24.18 -5.25 0.33
N ASN A 51 -24.50 -6.53 0.44
CA ASN A 51 -24.57 -7.23 1.72
C ASN A 51 -23.20 -7.25 2.43
N GLU A 52 -22.11 -7.50 1.69
CA GLU A 52 -20.75 -7.40 2.22
C GLU A 52 -20.43 -5.99 2.73
N THR A 53 -20.82 -4.96 1.97
CA THR A 53 -20.65 -3.55 2.36
C THR A 53 -21.41 -3.23 3.65
N PHE A 54 -22.66 -3.70 3.78
CA PHE A 54 -23.44 -3.51 5.01
C PHE A 54 -22.82 -4.24 6.20
N LYS A 55 -22.32 -5.46 5.98
CA LYS A 55 -21.65 -6.24 7.02
C LYS A 55 -20.42 -5.51 7.56
N VAL A 56 -19.49 -5.08 6.71
CA VAL A 56 -18.25 -4.42 7.17
C VAL A 56 -18.54 -3.08 7.86
N ARG A 57 -19.58 -2.36 7.44
CA ARG A 57 -20.05 -1.15 8.13
C ARG A 57 -20.63 -1.48 9.50
N PHE A 58 -21.47 -2.51 9.58
CA PHE A 58 -22.07 -2.95 10.84
C PHE A 58 -21.01 -3.39 11.86
N ASP A 59 -20.02 -4.16 11.43
CA ASP A 59 -18.93 -4.66 12.28
C ASP A 59 -18.07 -3.52 12.85
N ASN A 60 -17.90 -2.41 12.11
CA ASN A 60 -17.09 -1.27 12.52
C ASN A 60 -17.85 -0.17 13.27
N LEU A 61 -19.18 -0.11 13.08
CA LEU A 61 -20.02 0.94 13.65
C LEU A 61 -19.87 1.13 15.17
N PRO A 62 -19.76 0.09 16.01
CA PRO A 62 -19.56 0.28 17.45
C PRO A 62 -18.28 1.07 17.80
N TYR A 63 -17.21 0.88 17.03
CA TYR A 63 -15.92 1.56 17.23
C TYR A 63 -15.96 3.01 16.73
N GLU A 64 -16.53 3.22 15.52
CA GLU A 64 -16.73 4.55 14.96
C GLU A 64 -17.60 5.43 15.88
N LEU A 65 -18.70 4.88 16.41
CA LEU A 65 -19.57 5.59 17.34
C LEU A 65 -18.86 5.91 18.66
N THR A 66 -18.10 4.96 19.20
CA THR A 66 -17.33 5.12 20.45
C THR A 66 -16.38 6.31 20.37
N ASP A 67 -15.66 6.42 19.26
CA ASP A 67 -14.73 7.52 19.01
C ASP A 67 -15.47 8.86 18.82
N ALA A 68 -16.48 8.88 17.95
CA ALA A 68 -17.23 10.09 17.61
C ALA A 68 -17.93 10.73 18.83
N ILE A 69 -18.46 9.92 19.75
CA ILE A 69 -19.14 10.42 20.96
C ILE A 69 -18.21 10.50 22.18
N GLN A 70 -16.91 10.19 22.00
CA GLN A 70 -15.89 10.19 23.04
C GLN A 70 -16.27 9.39 24.30
N ARG A 71 -16.98 8.27 24.12
CA ARG A 71 -17.33 7.36 25.22
C ARG A 71 -16.42 6.14 25.14
N LYS A 72 -15.80 5.75 26.26
CA LYS A 72 -14.88 4.60 26.35
C LYS A 72 -15.60 3.24 26.38
N LEU A 73 -16.52 2.98 25.44
CA LEU A 73 -17.22 1.69 25.33
C LEU A 73 -16.30 0.60 24.77
N TYR A 74 -15.50 0.95 23.76
CA TYR A 74 -14.46 0.10 23.19
C TYR A 74 -13.10 0.78 23.33
N TRP A 75 -12.05 -0.01 23.46
CA TRP A 75 -10.69 0.49 23.43
C TRP A 75 -10.25 0.77 21.99
N LEU A 76 -9.58 1.90 21.79
CA LEU A 76 -8.97 2.33 20.55
C LEU A 76 -7.50 2.74 20.83
N PRO A 77 -6.55 2.44 19.94
CA PRO A 77 -5.19 2.94 20.05
C PRO A 77 -5.15 4.47 20.00
N GLU A 78 -4.35 5.09 20.85
CA GLU A 78 -4.09 6.53 20.76
C GLU A 78 -2.98 6.77 19.73
N ILE A 79 -3.24 7.61 18.72
CA ILE A 79 -2.32 7.83 17.61
C ILE A 79 -2.09 9.34 17.47
N MET A 80 -0.83 9.75 17.39
CA MET A 80 -0.43 11.14 17.10
C MET A 80 -0.97 11.60 15.74
N THR A 81 -1.16 12.91 15.58
CA THR A 81 -1.34 13.48 14.24
C THR A 81 -0.04 13.37 13.43
N VAL A 82 -0.12 13.58 12.12
CA VAL A 82 1.05 13.64 11.25
C VAL A 82 1.98 14.78 11.68
N GLU A 83 1.42 15.93 12.05
CA GLU A 83 2.16 17.11 12.52
C GLU A 83 2.88 16.82 13.82
N GLN A 84 2.21 16.22 14.79
CA GLN A 84 2.82 15.81 16.06
C GLN A 84 3.95 14.79 15.85
N THR A 85 3.74 13.83 14.95
CA THR A 85 4.76 12.82 14.63
C THR A 85 6.00 13.46 13.99
N ILE A 86 5.80 14.35 13.02
CA ILE A 86 6.91 15.09 12.39
C ILE A 86 7.63 15.96 13.41
N GLU A 87 6.90 16.60 14.33
CA GLU A 87 7.50 17.41 15.39
C GLU A 87 8.40 16.56 16.30
N GLU A 88 7.97 15.37 16.71
CA GLU A 88 8.80 14.45 17.50
C GLU A 88 10.07 14.00 16.73
N ILE A 89 9.98 13.78 15.41
CA ILE A 89 11.13 13.43 14.57
C ILE A 89 12.14 14.58 14.52
N VAL A 90 11.66 15.81 14.30
CA VAL A 90 12.49 16.99 14.08
C VAL A 90 13.11 17.49 15.39
N THR A 91 12.31 17.60 16.45
CA THR A 91 12.71 18.27 17.68
C THR A 91 13.39 17.32 18.67
N ASN A 92 12.93 16.06 18.74
CA ASN A 92 13.49 15.07 19.68
C ASN A 92 14.41 14.06 18.99
N HIS A 93 14.71 14.24 17.69
CA HIS A 93 15.59 13.37 16.90
C HIS A 93 15.21 11.88 16.94
N LYS A 94 13.91 11.57 17.14
CA LYS A 94 13.45 10.19 17.22
C LYS A 94 13.50 9.50 15.86
N SER A 95 13.78 8.21 15.90
CA SER A 95 13.60 7.30 14.76
C SER A 95 12.15 6.86 14.67
N ILE A 96 11.72 6.36 13.51
CA ILE A 96 10.36 5.83 13.34
C ILE A 96 10.36 4.57 12.48
N CYS A 97 9.66 3.56 13.00
CA CYS A 97 9.30 2.32 12.28
C CYS A 97 7.80 2.37 12.00
N ARG A 98 7.35 2.13 10.77
CA ARG A 98 5.94 2.29 10.41
C ARG A 98 5.30 0.95 10.06
N PHE A 99 4.08 0.75 10.54
CA PHE A 99 3.28 -0.46 10.32
C PHE A 99 2.00 -0.09 9.60
N GLY A 100 1.88 -0.57 8.37
CA GLY A 100 0.65 -0.62 7.61
C GLY A 100 0.03 -2.01 7.64
N ASP A 101 -0.95 -2.19 6.76
CA ASP A 101 -1.61 -3.46 6.51
C ASP A 101 -0.63 -4.54 5.99
N GLY A 102 0.39 -4.14 5.23
CA GLY A 102 1.42 -5.04 4.72
C GLY A 102 2.25 -5.72 5.82
N GLU A 103 2.78 -4.92 6.74
CA GLU A 103 3.63 -5.40 7.82
C GLU A 103 2.84 -6.30 8.78
N ILE A 104 1.61 -5.90 9.13
CA ILE A 104 0.73 -6.75 9.95
C ILE A 104 0.39 -8.05 9.23
N GLY A 105 0.12 -7.99 7.92
CA GLY A 105 -0.11 -9.18 7.09
C GLY A 105 1.04 -10.17 7.20
N ILE A 106 2.30 -9.72 7.06
CA ILE A 106 3.48 -10.59 7.17
C ILE A 106 3.60 -11.22 8.56
N ILE A 107 3.34 -10.48 9.64
CA ILE A 107 3.36 -11.03 11.02
C ILE A 107 2.42 -12.24 11.17
N TYR A 108 1.28 -12.23 10.47
CA TYR A 108 0.26 -13.28 10.50
C TYR A 108 0.26 -14.19 9.26
N ASP A 109 1.36 -14.22 8.50
CA ASP A 109 1.53 -15.05 7.29
C ASP A 109 0.44 -14.81 6.20
N GLN A 110 0.05 -13.54 6.04
CA GLN A 110 -0.92 -13.08 5.05
C GLN A 110 -0.22 -12.21 3.99
N GLN A 111 -0.05 -12.77 2.80
CA GLN A 111 0.56 -12.05 1.67
C GLN A 111 -0.35 -10.90 1.20
N ARG A 112 0.11 -9.67 1.39
CA ARG A 112 -0.65 -8.45 1.00
C ARG A 112 -0.05 -7.64 -0.14
N TRP A 113 1.27 -7.63 -0.26
CA TRP A 113 1.98 -6.86 -1.28
C TRP A 113 2.87 -7.74 -2.14
N LYS A 114 3.10 -7.40 -3.41
CA LYS A 114 3.92 -8.24 -4.30
C LYS A 114 5.42 -8.11 -4.06
N PHE A 115 5.87 -6.94 -3.61
CA PHE A 115 7.28 -6.57 -3.54
C PHE A 115 8.02 -7.20 -2.35
N GLN A 116 7.36 -7.90 -1.43
CA GLN A 116 8.01 -8.63 -0.34
C GLN A 116 7.18 -9.86 0.00
N ARG A 117 7.76 -11.04 -0.20
CA ARG A 117 7.12 -12.30 0.21
C ARG A 117 7.02 -12.41 1.73
N CYS A 118 6.05 -13.18 2.21
CA CYS A 118 6.02 -13.66 3.58
C CYS A 118 7.30 -14.46 3.87
N ASP A 119 7.97 -14.07 4.95
CA ASP A 119 9.19 -14.68 5.44
C ASP A 119 9.10 -14.76 6.98
N MET A 120 9.40 -15.93 7.53
CA MET A 120 9.23 -16.19 8.96
C MET A 120 10.20 -15.34 9.81
N GLY A 121 11.44 -15.16 9.34
CA GLY A 121 12.41 -14.31 10.03
C GLY A 121 11.95 -12.84 10.03
N LEU A 122 11.47 -12.35 8.89
CA LEU A 122 10.90 -11.01 8.80
C LEU A 122 9.67 -10.84 9.71
N ALA A 123 8.78 -11.82 9.75
CA ALA A 123 7.58 -11.80 10.59
C ALA A 123 7.93 -11.71 12.08
N GLU A 124 8.90 -12.51 12.55
CA GLU A 124 9.40 -12.48 13.92
C GLU A 124 10.00 -11.11 14.26
N ARG A 125 10.82 -10.56 13.37
CA ARG A 125 11.44 -9.24 13.55
C ARG A 125 10.40 -8.12 13.57
N LEU A 126 9.43 -8.11 12.66
CA LEU A 126 8.34 -7.13 12.66
C LEU A 126 7.52 -7.18 13.96
N LYS A 127 7.26 -8.38 14.48
CA LYS A 127 6.56 -8.58 15.75
C LYS A 127 7.37 -8.04 16.94
N GLU A 128 8.68 -8.25 16.96
CA GLU A 128 9.57 -7.64 17.94
C GLU A 128 9.50 -6.12 17.89
N VAL A 129 9.61 -5.54 16.69
CA VAL A 129 9.63 -4.08 16.51
C VAL A 129 8.31 -3.44 16.97
N ILE A 130 7.15 -3.95 16.55
CA ILE A 130 5.85 -3.35 16.90
C ILE A 130 5.56 -3.43 18.41
N THR A 131 6.08 -4.47 19.08
CA THR A 131 5.89 -4.67 20.53
C THR A 131 6.99 -4.01 21.38
N SER A 132 8.05 -3.49 20.76
CA SER A 132 9.14 -2.80 21.43
C SER A 132 8.70 -1.48 22.09
N ASN A 133 9.43 -1.03 23.12
CA ASN A 133 9.15 0.18 23.87
C ASN A 133 10.42 0.99 24.15
N GLU A 134 11.19 1.26 23.09
CA GLU A 134 12.41 2.06 23.15
C GLU A 134 12.07 3.55 23.11
N ALA A 135 12.69 4.37 23.97
CA ALA A 135 12.31 5.78 24.13
C ALA A 135 12.56 6.63 22.87
N ASP A 136 13.63 6.32 22.14
CA ASP A 136 14.08 7.06 20.96
C ASP A 136 13.52 6.50 19.64
N ILE A 137 12.65 5.49 19.71
CA ILE A 137 12.06 4.83 18.54
C ILE A 137 10.54 4.91 18.63
N MET A 138 9.94 5.64 17.70
CA MET A 138 8.50 5.68 17.54
C MET A 138 8.00 4.51 16.72
N ILE A 139 6.89 3.92 17.17
CA ILE A 139 6.14 2.92 16.42
C ILE A 139 4.96 3.64 15.77
N GLY A 140 5.04 3.82 14.47
CA GLY A 140 3.99 4.40 13.65
C GLY A 140 2.97 3.35 13.25
N ILE A 141 1.69 3.62 13.44
CA ILE A 141 0.61 2.75 12.93
C ILE A 141 -0.36 3.56 12.06
N ILE A 142 -1.05 2.89 11.14
CA ILE A 142 -2.14 3.51 10.39
C ILE A 142 -3.40 3.55 11.27
N ASP A 143 -4.05 4.71 11.29
CA ASP A 143 -5.34 4.86 11.96
C ASP A 143 -6.50 4.27 11.14
N PHE A 144 -6.91 3.07 11.55
CA PHE A 144 -8.04 2.31 11.03
C PHE A 144 -9.17 2.14 12.05
N TYR A 145 -9.01 2.62 13.29
CA TYR A 145 -9.69 1.98 14.43
C TYR A 145 -10.98 2.64 14.86
N GLY A 146 -11.07 3.97 14.71
CA GLY A 146 -12.15 4.82 15.22
C GLY A 146 -12.95 5.50 14.11
N ASP A 147 -13.31 6.76 14.34
CA ASP A 147 -14.17 7.54 13.46
C ASP A 147 -13.52 7.80 12.09
N LEU A 148 -14.20 7.40 11.02
CA LEU A 148 -13.78 7.61 9.64
C LEU A 148 -14.54 8.76 8.96
N SER A 149 -15.37 9.53 9.69
CA SER A 149 -16.21 10.60 9.15
C SER A 149 -15.43 11.73 8.48
N HIS A 150 -14.16 11.90 8.84
CA HIS A 150 -13.24 12.87 8.25
C HIS A 150 -12.67 12.41 6.89
N ARG A 151 -12.87 11.15 6.49
CA ARG A 151 -12.38 10.57 5.23
C ARG A 151 -13.42 10.67 4.11
N SER A 152 -12.96 10.59 2.86
CA SER A 152 -13.84 10.47 1.70
C SER A 152 -14.67 9.17 1.78
N PRO A 153 -15.92 9.14 1.28
CA PRO A 153 -16.70 7.89 1.21
C PRO A 153 -15.95 6.75 0.52
N GLU A 154 -15.18 7.07 -0.53
CA GLU A 154 -14.39 6.13 -1.32
C GLU A 154 -13.26 5.47 -0.51
N ASP A 155 -12.76 6.13 0.55
CA ASP A 155 -11.71 5.58 1.44
C ASP A 155 -12.27 4.80 2.64
N ARG A 156 -13.50 5.09 3.07
CA ARG A 156 -14.07 4.50 4.31
C ARG A 156 -14.32 3.01 4.18
N ASP A 157 -15.00 2.60 3.11
CA ASP A 157 -15.39 1.19 2.95
C ASP A 157 -14.19 0.28 2.69
N PRO A 158 -13.13 0.67 1.93
CA PRO A 158 -11.89 -0.08 1.89
C PRO A 158 -11.23 -0.27 3.26
N ILE A 159 -11.20 0.78 4.11
CA ILE A 159 -10.67 0.66 5.48
C ILE A 159 -11.50 -0.33 6.31
N ARG A 160 -12.84 -0.22 6.26
CA ARG A 160 -13.74 -1.15 6.97
C ARG A 160 -13.60 -2.58 6.49
N SER A 161 -13.40 -2.76 5.18
CA SER A 161 -13.20 -4.07 4.56
C SER A 161 -11.87 -4.70 4.98
N TYR A 162 -10.85 -3.88 5.24
CA TYR A 162 -9.59 -4.35 5.81
C TYR A 162 -9.73 -4.75 7.28
N ILE A 163 -10.24 -3.85 8.13
CA ILE A 163 -10.27 -4.02 9.60
C ILE A 163 -11.50 -4.84 10.05
N THR A 164 -11.61 -6.07 9.54
CA THR A 164 -12.61 -7.04 9.98
C THR A 164 -12.46 -7.38 11.47
N PRO A 165 -13.46 -8.01 12.13
CA PRO A 165 -13.32 -8.40 13.53
C PRO A 165 -12.07 -9.24 13.84
N GLU A 166 -11.68 -10.13 12.93
CA GLU A 166 -10.47 -10.97 13.06
C GLU A 166 -9.19 -10.14 12.95
N ILE A 167 -9.06 -9.31 11.90
CA ILE A 167 -7.90 -8.44 11.70
C ILE A 167 -7.79 -7.43 12.85
N ARG A 168 -8.91 -6.94 13.37
CA ARG A 168 -8.91 -6.05 14.55
C ARG A 168 -8.31 -6.74 15.78
N MET A 169 -8.67 -8.00 16.02
CA MET A 169 -8.09 -8.76 17.13
C MET A 169 -6.59 -8.98 16.93
N GLN A 170 -6.15 -9.31 15.72
CA GLN A 170 -4.73 -9.42 15.37
C GLN A 170 -3.95 -8.13 15.65
N HIS A 171 -4.52 -6.96 15.32
CA HIS A 171 -3.93 -5.68 15.69
C HIS A 171 -3.90 -5.51 17.23
N TYR A 172 -4.99 -5.80 17.91
CA TYR A 172 -5.10 -5.63 19.37
C TYR A 172 -4.17 -6.54 20.18
N GLU A 173 -3.78 -7.69 19.64
CA GLU A 173 -2.76 -8.57 20.23
C GLU A 173 -1.35 -7.96 20.19
N LEU A 174 -1.07 -7.11 19.21
CA LEU A 174 0.23 -6.46 19.04
C LEU A 174 0.30 -5.09 19.73
N LEU A 175 -0.84 -4.43 19.91
CA LEU A 175 -0.93 -3.07 20.43
C LEU A 175 -1.14 -3.04 21.94
N GLN A 176 -0.57 -2.03 22.59
CA GLN A 176 -0.54 -1.87 24.04
C GLN A 176 -1.47 -0.75 24.50
N LYS A 177 -2.27 -1.01 25.54
CA LYS A 177 -3.12 0.00 26.18
C LYS A 177 -2.27 1.02 26.92
N GLY A 178 -2.63 2.30 26.82
CA GLY A 178 -1.92 3.40 27.49
C GLY A 178 -0.64 3.85 26.78
N ARG A 179 -0.33 3.29 25.61
CA ARG A 179 0.73 3.76 24.73
C ARG A 179 0.15 4.68 23.66
N THR A 180 0.83 5.80 23.42
CA THR A 180 0.59 6.66 22.27
C THR A 180 1.49 6.21 21.11
N TYR A 181 0.90 5.94 19.96
CA TYR A 181 1.59 5.56 18.73
C TYR A 181 1.83 6.76 17.83
N ALA A 182 2.88 6.70 17.01
CA ALA A 182 3.11 7.67 15.95
C ALA A 182 2.17 7.42 14.76
N ASN A 183 2.07 8.39 13.86
CA ASN A 183 1.29 8.26 12.65
C ASN A 183 2.12 7.61 11.53
N ALA A 184 1.76 6.41 11.07
CA ALA A 184 2.46 5.77 9.94
C ALA A 184 2.29 6.51 8.60
N ARG A 185 1.37 7.48 8.50
CA ARG A 185 1.10 8.22 7.26
C ARG A 185 1.95 9.47 7.08
N ILE A 186 3.01 9.65 7.87
CA ILE A 186 4.02 10.68 7.58
C ILE A 186 4.61 10.54 6.15
N SER A 187 4.49 9.36 5.51
CA SER A 187 4.92 9.10 4.14
C SER A 187 3.83 9.38 3.07
N ARG A 188 2.69 9.98 3.42
CA ARG A 188 1.58 10.24 2.50
C ARG A 188 1.24 11.73 2.50
N ASN A 189 1.41 12.35 1.35
CA ASN A 189 1.18 13.78 1.14
C ASN A 189 -0.07 13.99 0.28
N TRP A 190 -1.06 14.70 0.81
CA TRP A 190 -2.27 15.10 0.06
C TRP A 190 -2.27 16.58 -0.32
N THR A 191 -1.42 17.39 0.32
CA THR A 191 -1.34 18.83 0.08
C THR A 191 0.11 19.30 0.10
N MET A 192 0.39 20.42 -0.56
CA MET A 192 1.73 21.01 -0.51
C MET A 192 2.13 21.46 0.90
N GLN A 193 1.17 21.82 1.75
CA GLN A 193 1.46 22.15 3.15
C GLN A 193 2.01 20.95 3.93
N MET A 194 1.52 19.74 3.64
CA MET A 194 2.05 18.52 4.22
C MET A 194 3.46 18.22 3.71
N VAL A 195 3.72 18.43 2.41
CA VAL A 195 5.06 18.29 1.82
C VAL A 195 6.04 19.24 2.51
N LEU A 196 5.68 20.52 2.68
CA LEU A 196 6.51 21.50 3.37
C LEU A 196 6.79 21.09 4.82
N ASN A 197 5.78 20.55 5.52
CA ASN A 197 5.98 20.04 6.87
C ASN A 197 6.90 18.81 6.89
N GLN A 198 6.75 17.89 5.94
CA GLN A 198 7.58 16.70 5.80
C GLN A 198 9.04 17.06 5.50
N LYS A 199 9.28 18.06 4.65
CA LYS A 199 10.61 18.57 4.28
C LYS A 199 11.45 19.07 5.47
N ARG A 200 10.80 19.44 6.59
CA ARG A 200 11.49 19.79 7.84
C ARG A 200 12.36 18.65 8.39
N ILE A 201 12.02 17.39 8.09
CA ILE A 201 12.76 16.22 8.57
C ILE A 201 14.22 16.22 8.06
N TRP A 202 14.45 16.67 6.83
CA TRP A 202 15.75 16.63 6.15
C TRP A 202 16.31 18.02 5.79
N GLU A 203 15.71 19.09 6.29
CA GLU A 203 16.13 20.47 6.06
C GLU A 203 17.60 20.70 6.45
N ASN A 204 18.44 21.06 5.47
CA ASN A 204 19.88 21.28 5.60
C ASN A 204 20.65 20.11 6.25
N ARG A 205 20.17 18.87 6.03
CA ARG A 205 20.83 17.67 6.56
C ARG A 205 21.55 16.88 5.48
N GLU A 206 22.67 16.27 5.86
CA GLU A 206 23.30 15.22 5.07
C GLU A 206 22.50 13.93 5.24
N CYS A 207 22.04 13.36 4.14
CA CYS A 207 21.14 12.21 4.15
C CYS A 207 21.73 11.00 3.44
N VAL A 208 21.51 9.82 4.02
CA VAL A 208 21.77 8.53 3.37
C VAL A 208 20.44 7.85 3.11
N PHE A 209 20.12 7.65 1.83
CA PHE A 209 18.91 6.97 1.41
C PHE A 209 19.19 5.48 1.30
N ILE A 210 18.34 4.65 1.89
CA ILE A 210 18.36 3.20 1.72
C ILE A 210 17.07 2.81 1.01
N GLU A 211 17.17 2.46 -0.26
CA GLU A 211 16.01 2.34 -1.14
C GLU A 211 16.16 1.23 -2.17
N GLY A 212 15.04 0.71 -2.66
CA GLY A 212 15.05 -0.19 -3.82
C GLY A 212 15.61 0.50 -5.07
N LYS A 213 16.29 -0.25 -5.93
CA LYS A 213 16.93 0.25 -7.18
C LYS A 213 16.01 1.11 -8.06
N GLN A 214 14.71 0.81 -8.04
CA GLN A 214 13.70 1.47 -8.85
C GLN A 214 12.84 2.46 -8.05
N THR A 215 13.05 2.60 -6.73
CA THR A 215 12.37 3.61 -5.91
C THR A 215 12.78 5.01 -6.35
N ARG A 216 14.09 5.26 -6.47
CA ARG A 216 14.67 6.50 -7.02
C ARG A 216 14.09 7.76 -6.37
N MET A 217 14.01 7.79 -5.04
CA MET A 217 13.43 8.90 -4.27
C MET A 217 14.09 10.23 -4.65
N GLY A 218 13.26 11.24 -4.96
CA GLY A 218 13.70 12.58 -5.34
C GLY A 218 14.16 12.72 -6.79
N VAL A 219 14.35 11.63 -7.54
CA VAL A 219 14.82 11.74 -8.93
C VAL A 219 13.70 12.32 -9.81
N GLY A 220 13.98 13.43 -10.49
CA GLY A 220 13.02 14.11 -11.35
C GLY A 220 11.99 14.98 -10.62
N ASN A 221 12.15 15.23 -9.32
CA ASN A 221 11.33 16.18 -8.55
C ASN A 221 12.17 16.92 -7.48
N ASP A 222 11.52 17.80 -6.73
CA ASP A 222 12.13 18.72 -5.74
C ASP A 222 11.80 18.37 -4.28
N LEU A 223 11.40 17.12 -3.99
CA LEU A 223 11.03 16.71 -2.63
C LEU A 223 12.19 16.87 -1.63
N PHE A 224 13.41 16.60 -2.07
CA PHE A 224 14.62 16.60 -1.25
C PHE A 224 15.62 17.71 -1.62
N ASP A 225 15.19 18.75 -2.33
CA ASP A 225 16.08 19.85 -2.77
C ASP A 225 16.63 20.73 -1.63
N ASN A 226 16.05 20.61 -0.44
CA ASN A 226 16.46 21.30 0.79
C ASN A 226 17.37 20.44 1.69
N ALA A 227 17.72 19.21 1.28
CA ALA A 227 18.77 18.44 1.93
C ALA A 227 20.15 19.02 1.60
N ALA A 228 21.10 18.97 2.54
CA ALA A 228 22.45 19.47 2.30
C ALA A 228 23.24 18.56 1.35
N SER A 229 23.04 17.25 1.46
CA SER A 229 23.62 16.24 0.57
C SER A 229 22.79 14.96 0.59
N VAL A 230 22.88 14.17 -0.47
CA VAL A 230 22.20 12.88 -0.59
C VAL A 230 23.20 11.84 -1.07
N GLU A 231 23.31 10.74 -0.34
CA GLU A 231 23.99 9.51 -0.73
C GLU A 231 22.98 8.36 -0.75
N ARG A 232 23.27 7.27 -1.46
CA ARG A 232 22.31 6.17 -1.69
C ARG A 232 22.98 4.80 -1.53
N ILE A 233 22.34 3.96 -0.73
CA ILE A 233 22.57 2.52 -0.68
C ILE A 233 21.41 1.86 -1.43
N LEU A 234 21.69 1.35 -2.63
CA LEU A 234 20.67 0.69 -3.45
C LEU A 234 20.48 -0.76 -3.01
N CYS A 235 19.22 -1.14 -2.89
CA CYS A 235 18.76 -2.45 -2.45
C CYS A 235 17.93 -3.11 -3.55
N PRO A 236 17.61 -4.42 -3.45
CA PRO A 236 16.63 -5.05 -4.33
C PRO A 236 15.31 -4.28 -4.33
N ALA A 237 14.68 -4.13 -5.50
CA ALA A 237 13.36 -3.49 -5.61
C ALA A 237 12.25 -4.34 -4.97
N GLU A 238 12.46 -5.66 -4.94
CA GLU A 238 11.57 -6.63 -4.32
C GLU A 238 12.38 -7.59 -3.46
N ASN A 239 11.76 -8.13 -2.40
CA ASN A 239 12.36 -9.08 -1.46
C ASN A 239 13.67 -8.58 -0.83
N ALA A 240 13.74 -7.29 -0.50
CA ALA A 240 14.94 -6.66 0.02
C ALA A 240 15.42 -7.28 1.36
N TYR A 241 14.52 -7.93 2.12
CA TYR A 241 14.88 -8.64 3.33
C TYR A 241 15.90 -9.77 3.10
N ASP A 242 15.97 -10.33 1.88
CA ASP A 242 16.94 -11.38 1.52
C ASP A 242 18.39 -10.90 1.60
N ARG A 243 18.59 -9.59 1.55
CA ARG A 243 19.89 -8.93 1.63
C ARG A 243 20.01 -8.09 2.91
N TYR A 244 19.18 -8.37 3.93
CA TYR A 244 19.11 -7.59 5.15
C TYR A 244 20.49 -7.34 5.78
N ASP A 245 21.28 -8.40 5.96
CA ASP A 245 22.59 -8.30 6.60
C ASP A 245 23.56 -7.44 5.79
N ASP A 246 23.59 -7.55 4.47
CA ASP A 246 24.43 -6.72 3.61
C ASP A 246 24.04 -5.25 3.72
N ILE A 247 22.74 -4.96 3.68
CA ILE A 247 22.18 -3.62 3.77
C ILE A 247 22.49 -2.99 5.13
N TYR A 248 22.25 -3.73 6.22
CA TYR A 248 22.53 -3.28 7.58
C TYR A 248 24.02 -3.02 7.78
N ASN A 249 24.87 -3.98 7.37
CA ASN A 249 26.32 -3.87 7.52
C ASN A 249 26.91 -2.69 6.75
N GLU A 250 26.33 -2.31 5.61
CA GLU A 250 26.74 -1.11 4.89
C GLU A 250 26.24 0.18 5.56
N ALA A 251 25.00 0.18 6.03
CA ALA A 251 24.40 1.33 6.69
C ALA A 251 25.15 1.71 7.98
N ILE A 252 25.62 0.73 8.75
CA ILE A 252 26.39 1.00 9.98
C ILE A 252 27.83 1.51 9.76
N LYS A 253 28.29 1.61 8.51
CA LYS A 253 29.57 2.26 8.17
C LYS A 253 29.43 3.78 8.06
N GLN A 254 28.20 4.28 7.95
CA GLN A 254 27.94 5.70 7.77
C GLN A 254 28.16 6.49 9.07
N PRO A 255 28.50 7.79 8.99
CA PRO A 255 28.56 8.66 10.17
C PRO A 255 27.20 8.74 10.87
N LYS A 256 27.19 8.78 12.21
CA LYS A 256 25.97 8.76 13.04
C LYS A 256 25.15 10.05 12.92
N GLU A 257 25.80 11.13 12.51
CA GLU A 257 25.23 12.47 12.35
C GLU A 257 24.33 12.58 11.11
N LYS A 258 24.57 11.72 10.10
CA LYS A 258 23.76 11.68 8.88
C LYS A 258 22.37 11.11 9.17
N LEU A 259 21.37 11.68 8.52
CA LEU A 259 20.00 11.18 8.59
C LEU A 259 19.83 9.98 7.66
N ILE A 260 19.33 8.86 8.18
CA ILE A 260 19.01 7.71 7.34
C ILE A 260 17.52 7.77 6.95
N LEU A 261 17.23 7.82 5.65
CA LEU A 261 15.87 7.77 5.10
C LEU A 261 15.67 6.47 4.34
N ILE A 262 14.64 5.69 4.69
CA ILE A 262 14.49 4.32 4.20
C ILE A 262 13.17 4.16 3.44
N ALA A 263 13.23 3.63 2.22
CA ALA A 263 12.06 3.28 1.41
C ALA A 263 12.22 1.88 0.83
N LEU A 264 11.90 0.88 1.67
CA LEU A 264 12.24 -0.52 1.42
C LEU A 264 11.17 -1.52 1.92
N GLY A 265 9.91 -1.10 1.90
CA GLY A 265 8.79 -1.95 2.34
C GLY A 265 8.92 -2.39 3.82
N PRO A 266 8.43 -3.59 4.17
CA PRO A 266 8.55 -4.14 5.53
C PRO A 266 9.98 -4.21 6.07
N THR A 267 10.96 -4.39 5.19
CA THR A 267 12.39 -4.35 5.54
C THR A 267 12.78 -3.02 6.17
N ALA A 268 12.15 -1.91 5.75
CA ALA A 268 12.43 -0.58 6.26
C ALA A 268 12.11 -0.45 7.74
N SER A 269 11.01 -1.05 8.21
CA SER A 269 10.59 -0.96 9.61
C SER A 269 11.56 -1.69 10.54
N VAL A 270 12.06 -2.87 10.12
CA VAL A 270 13.08 -3.62 10.88
C VAL A 270 14.42 -2.89 10.82
N LEU A 271 14.82 -2.41 9.65
CA LEU A 271 16.09 -1.70 9.48
C LEU A 271 16.12 -0.38 10.26
N ALA A 272 15.03 0.38 10.27
CA ALA A 272 14.91 1.60 11.06
C ALA A 272 15.09 1.31 12.56
N TYR A 273 14.50 0.22 13.05
CA TYR A 273 14.64 -0.21 14.44
C TYR A 273 16.10 -0.54 14.78
N ASP A 274 16.75 -1.39 13.98
CA ASP A 274 18.11 -1.85 14.28
C ASP A 274 19.16 -0.74 14.13
N LEU A 275 18.98 0.16 13.16
CA LEU A 275 19.83 1.33 13.03
C LEU A 275 19.64 2.30 14.20
N ALA A 276 18.41 2.48 14.67
CA ALA A 276 18.15 3.31 15.83
C ALA A 276 18.75 2.72 17.12
N LYS A 277 18.65 1.40 17.31
CA LYS A 277 19.35 0.68 18.39
C LYS A 277 20.88 0.80 18.28
N ALA A 278 21.41 0.93 17.08
CA ALA A 278 22.82 1.19 16.82
C ALA A 278 23.22 2.68 16.97
N GLY A 279 22.30 3.57 17.34
CA GLY A 279 22.56 5.00 17.58
C GLY A 279 22.47 5.90 16.35
N TYR A 280 21.87 5.44 15.26
CA TYR A 280 21.51 6.29 14.12
C TYR A 280 20.12 6.90 14.31
N GLN A 281 19.85 8.04 13.66
CA GLN A 281 18.47 8.43 13.41
C GLN A 281 18.02 7.84 12.07
N ALA A 282 17.04 6.94 12.11
CA ALA A 282 16.52 6.26 10.93
C ALA A 282 15.00 6.46 10.80
N ILE A 283 14.59 6.93 9.62
CA ILE A 283 13.20 7.25 9.30
C ILE A 283 12.74 6.32 8.19
N ASP A 284 11.86 5.38 8.54
CA ASP A 284 11.07 4.68 7.55
C ASP A 284 10.17 5.70 6.84
N LEU A 285 10.48 6.02 5.59
CA LEU A 285 9.85 7.07 4.78
C LEU A 285 8.96 6.51 3.68
N GLY A 286 9.04 5.20 3.39
CA GLY A 286 8.15 4.48 2.48
C GLY A 286 7.82 5.22 1.19
N HIS A 287 6.52 5.37 0.90
CA HIS A 287 6.02 5.97 -0.35
C HIS A 287 5.98 7.51 -0.37
N ALA A 288 6.79 8.21 0.42
CA ALA A 288 6.77 9.69 0.45
C ALA A 288 6.99 10.31 -0.94
N ASP A 289 8.00 9.82 -1.67
CA ASP A 289 8.31 10.27 -3.03
C ASP A 289 7.17 9.96 -4.00
N LEU A 290 6.69 8.71 -4.03
CA LEU A 290 5.59 8.33 -4.92
C LEU A 290 4.30 9.11 -4.64
N SER A 291 4.00 9.36 -3.36
CA SER A 291 2.88 10.22 -2.95
C SER A 291 3.06 11.65 -3.42
N TYR A 292 4.30 12.17 -3.41
CA TYR A 292 4.61 13.50 -3.92
C TYR A 292 4.47 13.59 -5.44
N GLU A 293 4.95 12.57 -6.17
CA GLU A 293 4.79 12.46 -7.62
C GLU A 293 3.31 12.51 -8.02
N TRP A 294 2.44 11.76 -7.35
CA TRP A 294 1.00 11.83 -7.61
C TRP A 294 0.41 13.19 -7.26
N LEU A 295 0.90 13.85 -6.21
CA LEU A 295 0.46 15.19 -5.83
C LEU A 295 0.72 16.20 -6.96
N ILE A 296 1.95 16.24 -7.46
CA ILE A 296 2.36 17.22 -8.47
C ILE A 296 1.86 16.88 -9.88
N ARG A 297 1.66 15.59 -10.21
CA ARG A 297 1.21 15.16 -11.55
C ARG A 297 -0.31 15.09 -11.69
N ASN A 298 -1.05 14.77 -10.62
CA ASN A 298 -2.48 14.49 -10.70
C ASN A 298 -3.22 14.83 -9.39
N HIS A 299 -2.82 15.90 -8.70
CA HIS A 299 -3.49 16.42 -7.50
C HIS A 299 -3.72 15.36 -6.42
N GLY A 300 -2.77 14.43 -6.26
CA GLY A 300 -2.76 13.40 -5.24
C GLY A 300 -3.48 12.12 -5.63
N LYS A 301 -4.14 12.10 -6.80
CA LYS A 301 -4.72 10.87 -7.34
C LYS A 301 -3.63 10.01 -7.96
N LYS A 302 -3.68 8.70 -7.66
CA LYS A 302 -2.74 7.71 -8.20
C LYS A 302 -2.65 7.85 -9.72
N THR A 303 -1.44 7.99 -10.23
CA THR A 303 -1.15 8.17 -11.65
C THR A 303 0.14 7.46 -12.02
N GLU A 304 0.37 7.30 -13.32
CA GLU A 304 1.55 6.64 -13.86
C GLU A 304 2.83 7.44 -13.51
N VAL A 305 3.86 6.70 -13.11
CA VAL A 305 5.21 7.23 -12.85
C VAL A 305 6.21 6.29 -13.51
N LYS A 306 6.38 6.46 -14.82
CA LYS A 306 7.08 5.50 -15.69
C LYS A 306 8.52 5.17 -15.26
N ASN A 307 9.20 6.13 -14.65
CA ASN A 307 10.60 6.01 -14.28
C ASN A 307 10.82 5.59 -12.82
N LYS A 308 9.78 5.20 -12.08
CA LYS A 308 9.89 4.73 -10.69
C LYS A 308 8.98 3.53 -10.44
N TYR A 309 9.34 2.69 -9.48
CA TYR A 309 8.51 1.57 -9.04
C TYR A 309 7.25 2.10 -8.36
N ASN A 310 6.08 1.76 -8.90
CA ASN A 310 4.78 2.31 -8.57
C ASN A 310 3.78 1.17 -8.29
N ASN A 311 4.05 0.40 -7.24
CA ASN A 311 3.29 -0.78 -6.80
C ASN A 311 1.77 -0.58 -6.61
N GLU A 312 1.34 0.67 -6.42
CA GLU A 312 -0.05 1.03 -6.18
C GLU A 312 -0.82 1.46 -7.44
N TYR A 313 -0.17 1.43 -8.61
CA TYR A 313 -0.74 1.74 -9.91
C TYR A 313 -0.66 0.52 -10.84
N PRO A 314 -1.65 0.27 -11.73
CA PRO A 314 -1.59 -0.82 -12.70
C PRO A 314 -0.31 -0.77 -13.53
N ASP A 315 0.35 -1.92 -13.69
CA ASP A 315 1.63 -2.05 -14.42
C ASP A 315 2.78 -1.18 -13.88
N GLY A 316 2.68 -0.65 -12.66
CA GLY A 316 3.70 0.24 -12.09
C GLY A 316 5.00 -0.45 -11.66
N ASP A 317 5.07 -1.78 -11.77
CA ASP A 317 6.30 -2.58 -11.68
C ASP A 317 7.12 -2.54 -12.99
N LYS A 318 6.54 -2.08 -14.10
CA LYS A 318 7.24 -1.86 -15.37
C LYS A 318 7.92 -0.49 -15.37
N VAL A 319 9.16 -0.46 -14.89
CA VAL A 319 9.93 0.77 -14.71
C VAL A 319 10.88 1.01 -15.88
N GLU A 320 10.75 2.18 -16.51
CA GLU A 320 11.66 2.67 -17.56
C GLU A 320 13.03 3.02 -16.96
N ASP A 321 14.09 2.74 -17.70
CA ASP A 321 15.44 3.16 -17.33
C ASP A 321 15.62 4.67 -17.44
N ILE A 322 16.56 5.19 -16.64
CA ILE A 322 16.92 6.61 -16.63
C ILE A 322 18.42 6.78 -16.83
N VAL A 323 18.81 7.90 -17.40
CA VAL A 323 20.19 8.40 -17.41
C VAL A 323 20.21 9.70 -16.64
N ASP A 324 20.62 9.63 -15.38
CA ASP A 324 20.72 10.78 -14.48
C ASP A 324 22.07 10.76 -13.77
N HIS A 325 22.99 11.63 -14.19
CA HIS A 325 24.35 11.66 -13.66
C HIS A 325 24.41 12.04 -12.19
N GLN A 326 23.47 12.86 -11.72
CA GLN A 326 23.41 13.25 -10.31
C GLN A 326 23.02 12.03 -9.47
N TYR A 327 21.93 11.34 -9.82
CA TYR A 327 21.53 10.10 -9.17
C TYR A 327 22.66 9.07 -9.13
N GLN A 328 23.34 8.84 -10.26
CA GLN A 328 24.45 7.89 -10.33
C GLN A 328 25.62 8.29 -9.42
N SER A 329 25.94 9.59 -9.34
CA SER A 329 27.01 10.09 -8.46
C SER A 329 26.69 9.99 -6.96
N GLN A 330 25.42 9.84 -6.60
CA GLN A 330 24.97 9.69 -5.21
C GLN A 330 25.04 8.24 -4.71
N ILE A 331 25.19 7.26 -5.60
CA ILE A 331 25.22 5.83 -5.22
C ILE A 331 26.57 5.50 -4.60
N ILE A 332 26.56 5.14 -3.31
CA ILE A 332 27.76 4.75 -2.56
C ILE A 332 27.90 3.22 -2.40
N ALA A 333 26.79 2.48 -2.53
CA ALA A 333 26.76 1.02 -2.55
C ALA A 333 25.54 0.51 -3.32
N ASP A 334 25.66 -0.64 -4.00
CA ASP A 334 24.57 -1.28 -4.74
C ASP A 334 24.50 -2.78 -4.47
N PHE A 335 23.44 -3.19 -3.76
CA PHE A 335 23.07 -4.59 -3.45
C PHE A 335 21.83 -5.05 -4.24
N SER A 336 21.40 -4.29 -5.25
CA SER A 336 20.19 -4.58 -6.03
C SER A 336 20.33 -5.76 -7.00
N ILE A 337 21.57 -6.21 -7.24
CA ILE A 337 21.88 -7.32 -8.12
C ILE A 337 22.23 -8.53 -7.25
N ILE A 338 21.55 -9.65 -7.50
CA ILE A 338 21.83 -10.97 -6.90
C ILE A 338 22.99 -11.61 -7.65
#